data_AF-A0A3S9WHH5-F1
#
_entry.id   AF-A0A3S9WHH5-F1
#
_cell.length_a   1.000
_cell.length_b   1.000
_cell.length_c   1.000
_cell.angle_alpha   90.00
_cell.angle_beta   90.00
_cell.angle_gamma   90.00
#
_symmetry.space_group_name_H-M   'P 1'
#
loop_
_entity.id
_entity.type
_entity.pdbx_description
1 polymer ?
#
loop_
_entity_poly.entity_id
_entity_poly.type
_entity_poly.pdbx_seq_one_letter_code
_entity_poly.pdbx_strand_id
1 'polypeptide(L)'
;MTDTTPDPETTDEASPESQTPTPTPSSDTSEGEVTTPAEAESPEDADPSEVPSTEELEEPSTEKAPGEEPKAPKRDEPEPDHEAVGIGVIDTEEPQAD
;
A
#
# COMPACT_ATOMS: atom_id res chain seq x y z
N MET A 1 -26.20 25.28 -15.80
CA MET A 1 -25.81 24.18 -14.90
C MET A 1 -25.57 24.78 -13.52
N THR A 2 -26.34 24.39 -12.51
CA THR A 2 -25.96 24.60 -11.10
C THR A 2 -25.10 23.41 -10.70
N ASP A 3 -23.83 23.68 -10.39
CA ASP A 3 -22.90 22.71 -9.83
C ASP A 3 -23.22 22.56 -8.34
N THR A 4 -24.02 21.55 -8.00
CA THR A 4 -24.19 21.09 -6.63
C THR A 4 -23.11 20.05 -6.40
N THR A 5 -21.99 20.51 -5.84
CA THR A 5 -21.03 19.62 -5.20
C THR A 5 -21.72 18.97 -3.99
N PRO A 6 -21.81 17.63 -3.89
CA PRO A 6 -22.16 17.01 -2.62
C PRO A 6 -21.01 17.20 -1.64
N ASP A 7 -21.30 17.75 -0.47
CA ASP A 7 -20.39 17.79 0.67
C ASP A 7 -20.13 16.34 1.12
N PRO A 8 -18.88 15.86 1.15
CA PRO A 8 -18.61 14.56 1.73
C PRO A 8 -18.70 14.71 3.26
N GLU A 9 -19.89 14.48 3.81
CA GLU A 9 -20.02 14.21 5.24
C GLU A 9 -19.11 13.02 5.55
N THR A 10 -18.00 13.33 6.20
CA THR A 10 -17.00 12.39 6.68
C THR A 10 -17.67 11.53 7.74
N THR A 11 -18.09 10.33 7.33
CA THR A 11 -18.35 9.21 8.22
C THR A 11 -17.81 7.97 7.52
N ASP A 12 -16.49 7.91 7.41
CA ASP A 12 -15.80 6.65 7.16
C ASP A 12 -15.25 6.20 8.51
N GLU A 13 -16.09 5.42 9.18
CA GLU A 13 -15.75 4.62 10.33
C GLU A 13 -14.55 3.73 9.95
N ALA A 14 -13.39 4.06 10.54
CA ALA A 14 -12.27 3.17 10.77
C ALA A 14 -12.04 2.08 9.71
N SER A 15 -11.56 2.46 8.51
CA SER A 15 -10.85 1.52 7.65
C SER A 15 -9.51 1.15 8.31
N PRO A 16 -9.32 -0.08 8.84
CA PRO A 16 -8.06 -0.49 9.49
C PRO A 16 -6.91 -0.65 8.49
N GLU A 17 -7.18 -0.54 7.19
CA GLU A 17 -6.23 -0.84 6.12
C GLU A 17 -5.13 0.22 5.95
N SER A 18 -5.20 1.34 6.68
CA SER A 18 -4.16 2.38 6.63
C SER A 18 -3.04 2.19 7.66
N GLN A 19 -3.09 1.17 8.53
CA GLN A 19 -2.01 0.90 9.47
C GLN A 19 -0.99 -0.09 8.90
N THR A 20 -0.35 0.30 7.80
CA THR A 20 0.97 -0.26 7.53
C THR A 20 1.91 0.31 8.59
N PRO A 21 2.57 -0.51 9.43
CA PRO A 21 3.58 0.02 10.34
C PRO A 21 4.66 0.65 9.47
N THR A 22 4.77 1.99 9.50
CA THR A 22 5.94 2.65 8.90
C THR A 22 7.14 2.09 9.65
N PRO A 23 8.04 1.33 8.99
CA PRO A 23 9.19 0.76 9.67
C PRO A 23 9.98 1.94 10.24
N THR A 24 10.03 2.04 11.57
CA THR A 24 10.94 2.99 12.21
C THR A 24 12.34 2.43 11.98
N PRO A 25 13.22 3.11 11.23
CA PRO A 25 14.59 2.63 11.10
C PRO A 25 15.20 2.64 12.50
N SER A 26 15.51 1.46 13.03
CA SER A 26 16.33 1.36 14.22
C SER A 26 17.66 2.02 13.88
N SER A 27 17.91 3.18 14.47
CA SER A 27 19.19 3.87 14.36
C SER A 27 20.22 3.07 15.14
N ASP A 28 20.78 2.05 14.50
CA ASP A 28 22.03 1.44 14.90
C ASP A 28 23.13 2.48 14.66
N THR A 29 23.59 3.12 15.74
CA THR A 29 24.81 3.95 15.72
C THR A 29 25.99 3.01 15.65
N SER A 30 26.16 2.38 14.48
CA SER A 30 27.44 1.83 14.06
C SER A 30 28.24 3.01 13.53
N GLU A 31 29.38 3.29 14.17
CA GLU A 31 30.43 4.16 13.61
C GLU A 31 31.07 3.46 12.39
N GLY A 32 30.26 3.22 11.37
CA GLY A 32 30.70 2.95 10.02
C GLY A 32 30.62 4.27 9.28
N GLU A 33 31.74 4.69 8.70
CA GLU A 33 31.76 5.75 7.69
C GLU A 33 30.61 5.49 6.70
N VAL A 34 29.57 6.31 6.74
CA VAL A 34 28.51 6.31 5.73
C VAL A 34 29.14 6.92 4.49
N THR A 35 29.92 6.13 3.75
CA THR A 35 30.14 6.42 2.35
C THR A 35 28.77 6.25 1.71
N THR A 36 28.13 7.36 1.34
CA THR A 36 26.98 7.32 0.46
C THR A 36 27.35 6.39 -0.70
N PRO A 37 26.62 5.28 -0.91
CA PRO A 37 26.83 4.50 -2.12
C PRO A 37 26.70 5.46 -3.28
N ALA A 38 27.60 5.37 -4.27
CA ALA A 38 27.48 6.17 -5.47
C ALA A 38 26.05 6.04 -5.98
N GLU A 39 25.42 7.18 -6.27
CA GLU A 39 24.09 7.21 -6.86
C GLU A 39 24.11 6.25 -8.05
N ALA A 40 23.22 5.26 -8.04
CA ALA A 40 23.08 4.37 -9.18
C ALA A 40 22.70 5.23 -10.38
N GLU A 41 23.38 5.05 -11.51
CA GLU A 41 23.02 5.72 -12.75
C GLU A 41 21.52 5.57 -12.97
N SER A 42 20.85 6.71 -13.16
CA SER A 42 19.43 6.71 -13.48
C SER A 42 19.22 5.91 -14.76
N PRO A 43 18.05 5.28 -14.98
CA PRO A 43 17.79 4.49 -16.19
C PRO A 43 17.97 5.28 -17.50
N GLU A 44 18.00 6.60 -17.43
CA GLU A 44 18.25 7.50 -18.57
C GLU A 44 19.74 7.62 -18.96
N ASP A 45 20.67 7.27 -18.07
CA ASP A 45 22.13 7.27 -18.32
C ASP A 45 22.65 5.89 -18.75
N ALA A 46 21.82 4.85 -18.64
CA ALA A 46 22.16 3.48 -18.99
C ALA A 46 22.52 3.34 -20.48
N ASP A 47 23.48 2.43 -20.78
CA ASP A 47 23.88 2.14 -22.16
C ASP A 47 22.66 1.64 -22.95
N PRO A 48 22.31 2.27 -24.09
CA PRO A 48 21.12 1.91 -24.88
C PRO A 48 21.22 0.50 -25.49
N SER A 49 22.39 -0.13 -25.50
CA SER A 49 22.57 -1.53 -25.91
C SER A 49 22.23 -2.53 -24.80
N GLU A 50 22.22 -2.11 -23.54
CA GLU A 50 21.82 -2.93 -22.39
C GLU A 50 20.35 -2.74 -22.01
N VAL A 51 19.75 -1.59 -22.37
CA VAL A 51 18.33 -1.35 -22.17
C VAL A 51 17.53 -2.04 -23.29
N PRO A 52 16.58 -2.94 -22.96
CA PRO A 52 15.72 -3.57 -23.96
C PRO A 52 14.88 -2.53 -24.71
N SER A 53 14.70 -2.76 -26.01
CA SER A 53 13.90 -1.89 -26.85
C SER A 53 12.42 -1.97 -26.45
N THR A 54 11.64 -0.92 -26.74
CA THR A 54 10.19 -0.91 -26.44
C THR A 54 9.42 -2.04 -27.11
N GLU A 55 9.89 -2.53 -28.26
CA GLU A 55 9.32 -3.68 -28.97
C GLU A 55 9.63 -5.02 -28.31
N GLU A 56 10.67 -5.09 -27.49
CA GLU A 56 11.09 -6.27 -26.74
C GLU A 56 10.42 -6.35 -25.36
N LEU A 57 9.90 -5.23 -24.87
CA LEU A 57 9.12 -5.18 -23.64
C LEU A 57 7.72 -5.74 -23.87
N GLU A 58 7.26 -6.60 -22.96
CA GLU A 58 5.89 -7.08 -22.96
C GLU A 58 4.93 -5.89 -22.78
N GLU A 59 3.88 -5.83 -23.58
CA GLU A 59 2.85 -4.80 -23.42
C GLU A 59 2.20 -4.94 -22.03
N PRO A 60 1.84 -3.83 -21.37
CA PRO A 60 1.06 -3.91 -20.14
C PRO A 60 -0.22 -4.71 -20.44
N SER A 61 -0.57 -5.63 -19.55
CA SER A 61 -1.70 -6.55 -19.75
C SER A 61 -3.03 -5.80 -19.98
N THR A 62 -3.37 -5.53 -21.24
CA THR A 62 -4.66 -4.97 -21.68
C THR A 62 -5.72 -6.06 -21.90
N GLU A 63 -5.39 -7.33 -21.64
CA GLU A 63 -6.33 -8.45 -21.79
C GLU A 63 -7.56 -8.30 -20.89
N LYS A 64 -7.41 -7.66 -19.73
CA LYS A 64 -8.54 -7.34 -18.86
C LYS A 64 -9.11 -5.99 -19.23
N ALA A 65 -10.44 -5.92 -19.28
CA ALA A 65 -11.12 -4.67 -19.59
C ALA A 65 -10.77 -3.61 -18.53
N PRO A 66 -10.54 -2.35 -18.92
CA PRO A 66 -10.43 -1.26 -17.97
C PRO A 66 -11.65 -1.25 -17.02
N GLY A 67 -11.41 -1.30 -15.72
CA GLY A 67 -12.47 -1.38 -14.69
C GLY A 67 -12.87 -2.80 -14.27
N GLU A 68 -12.27 -3.86 -14.83
CA GLU A 68 -12.37 -5.20 -14.25
C GLU A 68 -11.45 -5.31 -13.03
N GLU A 69 -12.05 -5.50 -11.85
CA GLU A 69 -11.29 -5.71 -10.61
C GLU A 69 -10.48 -7.02 -10.68
N PRO A 70 -9.29 -7.06 -10.05
CA PRO A 70 -8.54 -8.30 -9.91
C PRO A 70 -9.36 -9.32 -9.14
N LYS A 71 -9.70 -10.43 -9.79
CA LYS A 71 -10.40 -11.55 -9.14
C LYS A 71 -9.44 -12.24 -8.19
N ALA A 72 -9.80 -12.32 -6.91
CA ALA A 72 -9.09 -13.16 -5.96
C ALA A 72 -9.03 -14.61 -6.48
N PRO A 73 -7.93 -15.34 -6.23
CA PRO A 73 -7.88 -16.78 -6.46
C PRO A 73 -9.06 -17.47 -5.79
N LYS A 74 -9.56 -18.55 -6.38
CA LYS A 74 -10.60 -19.35 -5.74
C LYS A 74 -10.06 -19.90 -4.43
N ARG A 75 -10.83 -19.74 -3.35
CA ARG A 75 -10.57 -20.35 -2.05
C ARG A 75 -11.00 -21.81 -2.14
N ASP A 76 -10.08 -22.69 -2.53
CA ASP A 76 -10.32 -24.14 -2.52
C ASP A 76 -10.19 -24.73 -1.11
N GLU A 77 -9.48 -24.02 -0.23
CA GLU A 77 -9.25 -24.37 1.17
C GLU A 77 -9.99 -23.38 2.09
N PRO A 78 -10.45 -23.82 3.27
CA PRO A 78 -11.09 -22.93 4.23
C PRO A 78 -10.15 -21.79 4.61
N GLU A 79 -10.70 -20.59 4.84
CA GLU A 79 -9.93 -19.47 5.33
C GLU A 79 -9.30 -19.82 6.69
N PRO A 80 -8.06 -19.34 6.96
CA PRO A 80 -7.48 -19.53 8.28
C PRO A 80 -8.40 -18.89 9.33
N ASP A 81 -8.63 -19.61 10.42
CA ASP A 81 -9.39 -19.08 11.55
C ASP A 81 -8.62 -17.91 12.17
N HIS A 82 -8.99 -16.69 11.80
CA HIS A 82 -8.39 -15.47 12.31
C HIS A 82 -8.83 -15.27 13.78
N GLU A 83 -8.06 -15.81 14.72
CA GLU A 83 -8.21 -15.49 16.14
C GLU A 83 -7.51 -14.16 16.44
N ALA A 84 -8.28 -13.18 16.94
CA ALA A 84 -7.71 -11.95 17.49
C ALA A 84 -6.98 -12.27 18.80
N VAL A 85 -5.70 -12.62 18.70
CA VAL A 85 -4.86 -12.92 19.86
C VAL A 85 -4.44 -11.60 20.54
N GLY A 86 -5.09 -11.29 21.66
CA GLY A 86 -4.85 -10.07 22.45
C GLY A 86 -6.15 -9.36 22.79
N ILE A 87 -6.14 -8.47 23.80
CA ILE A 87 -7.33 -7.70 24.16
C ILE A 87 -7.36 -6.43 23.30
N GLY A 88 -8.29 -6.36 22.35
CA GLY A 88 -8.76 -5.10 21.82
C GLY A 88 -9.61 -4.40 22.89
N VAL A 89 -9.10 -3.33 23.49
CA VAL A 89 -9.87 -2.48 24.40
C VAL A 89 -10.55 -1.42 23.55
N ILE A 90 -11.88 -1.41 23.53
CA ILE A 90 -12.67 -0.31 22.96
C ILE A 90 -13.18 0.51 24.13
N ASP A 91 -12.57 1.67 24.37
CA ASP A 91 -13.07 2.64 25.35
C ASP A 91 -14.36 3.27 24.79
N THR A 92 -15.52 2.77 25.21
CA THR A 92 -16.77 3.51 25.06
C THR A 92 -16.90 4.45 26.26
N GLU A 93 -16.75 5.76 26.02
CA GLU A 93 -17.13 6.76 27.03
C GLU A 93 -18.63 6.60 27.33
N GLU A 94 -18.98 5.95 28.44
CA GLU A 94 -20.37 5.88 28.91
C GLU A 94 -20.84 7.30 29.26
N PRO A 95 -21.94 7.83 28.68
CA PRO A 95 -22.57 9.01 29.23
C PRO A 95 -23.14 8.64 30.61
N GLN A 96 -22.46 9.06 31.67
CA GLN A 96 -22.94 8.99 33.04
C GLN A 96 -24.27 9.76 33.11
N ALA A 97 -25.39 9.04 33.18
CA ALA A 97 -26.69 9.64 33.44
C ALA A 97 -26.79 9.99 34.94
N ASP A 98 -27.09 11.26 35.23
CA ASP A 98 -27.41 11.78 36.57
C ASP A 98 -28.85 11.42 36.99
#